data_AF-A0A1C5Q5Q3-F1
#
_entry.id   AF-A0A1C5Q5Q3-F1
#
_cell.length_a   1.000
_cell.length_b   1.000
_cell.length_c   1.000
_cell.angle_alpha   90.00
_cell.angle_beta   90.00
_cell.angle_gamma   90.00
#
_symmetry.space_group_name_H-M   'P 1'
#
loop_
_entity.id
_entity.type
_entity.pdbx_description
1 polymer ?
#
loop_
_entity_poly.entity_id
_entity_poly.type
_entity_poly.pdbx_seq_one_letter_code
_entity_poly.pdbx_strand_id
1 'polypeptide(L)'
;MKKEDFLEILKDYLKKGFSEDEVMDILRDYEEYFIDGAIEGKSDMQIISGLGSPKEIANELLSESNSKNTSKIKSKAEGILIEVKGKLKRYSNKFKINLNDKDHAKSRKKTRLLQVLITIILIPIVISIFLGTASFALGLVSSVVLAAVGAPFAVSLMSVMPEVKLVVIFGVIAYIGFEILIWQLFIELIKLEKKYTKRYIRWINTNQRYINASIQKEENDQYGGDLDE
;
A
#
# COMPACT_ATOMS: atom_id res chain seq x y z
N MET A 1 19.60 33.87 -28.61
CA MET A 1 18.35 33.25 -28.16
C MET A 1 17.36 34.37 -27.92
N LYS A 2 16.15 34.28 -28.47
CA LYS A 2 15.08 35.26 -28.26
C LYS A 2 14.10 34.77 -27.19
N LYS A 3 13.22 35.65 -26.73
CA LYS A 3 12.16 35.32 -25.76
C LYS A 3 11.40 34.05 -26.14
N GLU A 4 10.98 33.94 -27.40
CA GLU A 4 10.14 32.85 -27.89
C GLU A 4 10.84 31.49 -27.72
N ASP A 5 12.12 31.43 -28.10
CA ASP A 5 12.96 30.23 -27.95
C ASP A 5 13.09 29.82 -26.47
N PHE A 6 13.12 30.81 -25.56
CA PHE A 6 13.29 30.57 -24.12
C PHE A 6 12.05 29.97 -23.50
N LEU A 7 10.89 30.55 -23.81
CA LEU A 7 9.61 30.07 -23.32
C LEU A 7 9.27 28.69 -23.91
N GLU A 8 9.61 28.43 -25.17
CA GLU A 8 9.40 27.12 -25.80
C GLU A 8 10.24 26.02 -25.13
N ILE A 9 11.53 26.28 -24.89
CA ILE A 9 12.39 25.32 -24.21
C ILE A 9 11.95 25.11 -22.75
N LEU A 10 11.58 26.18 -22.04
CA LEU A 10 11.08 26.10 -20.68
C LEU A 10 9.80 25.25 -20.61
N LYS A 11 8.86 25.46 -21.54
CA LYS A 11 7.62 24.69 -21.69
C LYS A 11 7.89 23.19 -21.82
N ASP A 12 8.81 22.81 -22.69
CA ASP A 12 9.15 21.40 -22.94
C ASP A 12 9.75 20.70 -21.72
N TYR A 13 10.50 21.43 -20.89
CA TYR A 13 11.00 20.88 -19.63
C TYR A 13 9.91 20.79 -18.55
N LEU A 14 9.03 21.78 -18.44
CA LEU A 14 7.96 21.80 -17.41
C LEU A 14 6.88 20.74 -17.65
N LYS A 15 6.55 20.43 -18.92
CA LYS A 15 5.59 19.37 -19.29
C LYS A 15 5.93 17.97 -18.73
N LYS A 16 7.17 17.76 -18.28
CA LYS A 16 7.61 16.48 -17.70
C LYS A 16 7.08 16.24 -16.28
N GLY A 17 6.60 17.27 -15.58
CA GLY A 17 6.09 17.10 -14.22
C GLY A 17 5.01 18.07 -13.76
N PHE A 18 4.51 18.92 -14.65
CA PHE A 18 3.35 19.79 -14.42
C PHE A 18 2.24 19.48 -15.42
N SER A 19 0.99 19.70 -15.03
CA SER A 19 -0.17 19.64 -15.93
C SER A 19 -0.14 20.79 -16.95
N GLU A 20 -0.87 20.68 -18.07
CA GLU A 20 -0.86 21.75 -19.08
C GLU A 20 -1.30 23.11 -18.52
N ASP A 21 -2.29 23.14 -17.64
CA ASP A 21 -2.76 24.38 -17.00
C ASP A 21 -1.65 25.02 -16.15
N GLU A 22 -0.95 24.24 -15.33
CA GLU A 22 0.16 24.70 -14.50
C GLU A 22 1.35 25.19 -15.34
N VAL A 23 1.65 24.51 -16.45
CA VAL A 23 2.70 24.94 -17.38
C VAL A 23 2.34 26.29 -17.99
N MET A 24 1.09 26.48 -18.40
CA MET A 24 0.63 27.73 -19.00
C MET A 24 0.63 28.90 -18.01
N ASP A 25 0.30 28.66 -16.74
CA ASP A 25 0.38 29.67 -15.69
C ASP A 25 1.84 30.07 -15.43
N ILE A 26 2.76 29.10 -15.29
CA ILE A 26 4.19 29.40 -15.11
C ILE A 26 4.75 30.18 -16.30
N LEU A 27 4.41 29.78 -17.54
CA LEU A 27 4.90 30.49 -18.73
C LEU A 27 4.39 31.93 -18.82
N ARG A 28 3.17 32.19 -18.32
CA ARG A 28 2.61 33.54 -18.28
C ARG A 28 3.44 34.46 -17.37
N ASP A 29 3.85 33.97 -16.21
CA ASP A 29 4.68 34.72 -15.26
C ASP A 29 6.04 35.10 -15.89
N TYR A 30 6.67 34.16 -16.61
CA TYR A 30 7.92 34.46 -17.31
C TYR A 30 7.70 35.40 -18.50
N GLU A 31 6.60 35.26 -19.23
CA GLU A 31 6.27 36.20 -20.31
C GLU A 31 6.07 37.63 -19.79
N GLU A 32 5.40 37.81 -18.64
CA GLU A 32 5.26 39.09 -17.96
C GLU A 32 6.63 39.67 -17.58
N TYR A 33 7.55 38.84 -17.07
CA TYR A 33 8.92 39.27 -16.75
C TYR A 33 9.70 39.77 -17.98
N PHE A 34 9.52 39.14 -19.14
CA PHE A 34 10.12 39.62 -20.39
C PHE A 34 9.51 40.94 -20.86
N ILE A 35 8.20 41.13 -20.68
CA ILE A 35 7.51 42.38 -21.00
C ILE A 35 8.04 43.51 -20.12
N ASP A 36 8.17 43.28 -18.82
CA ASP A 36 8.71 44.27 -17.87
C ASP A 36 10.15 44.67 -18.22
N GLY A 37 11.00 43.69 -18.52
CA GLY A 37 12.37 43.94 -18.95
C GLY A 37 12.46 44.74 -20.25
N ALA A 38 11.54 44.50 -21.20
CA ALA A 38 11.46 45.26 -22.44
C ALA A 38 10.99 46.71 -22.20
N ILE A 39 10.06 46.93 -21.27
CA ILE A 39 9.61 48.27 -20.85
C ILE A 39 10.77 49.06 -20.21
N GLU A 40 11.64 48.37 -19.46
CA GLU A 40 12.86 48.94 -18.88
C GLU A 40 13.98 49.18 -19.91
N GLY A 41 13.76 48.85 -21.19
CA GLY A 41 14.73 49.05 -22.27
C GLY A 41 15.83 47.98 -22.34
N LYS A 42 15.67 46.84 -21.66
CA LYS A 42 16.60 45.70 -21.76
C LYS A 42 16.30 44.88 -23.01
N SER A 43 17.34 44.29 -23.59
CA SER A 43 17.16 43.31 -24.68
C SER A 43 16.85 41.92 -24.12
N ASP A 44 16.16 41.07 -24.90
CA ASP A 44 15.89 39.68 -24.55
C ASP A 44 17.12 38.93 -24.02
N MET A 45 18.29 39.18 -24.63
CA MET A 45 19.54 38.54 -24.23
C MET A 45 20.01 38.95 -22.84
N GLN A 46 19.79 40.22 -22.45
CA GLN A 46 20.09 40.71 -21.11
C GLN A 46 19.12 40.13 -20.07
N ILE A 47 17.84 40.01 -20.43
CA ILE A 47 16.80 39.41 -19.58
C ILE A 47 17.11 37.93 -19.36
N ILE A 48 17.41 37.17 -20.42
CA ILE A 48 17.79 35.75 -20.35
C ILE A 48 19.04 35.55 -19.48
N SER A 49 20.04 36.43 -19.63
CA SER A 49 21.27 36.34 -18.83
C SER A 49 21.02 36.55 -17.34
N GLY A 50 19.99 37.33 -16.96
CA GLY A 50 19.58 37.52 -15.57
C GLY A 50 18.72 36.39 -15.00
N LEU A 51 17.92 35.73 -15.85
CA LEU A 51 17.07 34.61 -15.46
C LEU A 51 17.85 33.28 -15.32
N GLY A 52 18.92 33.09 -16.10
CA GLY A 52 19.65 31.83 -16.16
C GLY A 52 19.12 30.90 -17.26
N SER A 53 19.45 29.60 -17.21
CA SER A 53 19.02 28.67 -18.27
C SER A 53 17.59 28.17 -18.04
N PRO A 54 16.76 28.04 -19.09
CA PRO A 54 15.37 27.57 -18.95
C PRO A 54 15.29 26.13 -18.40
N LYS A 55 16.35 25.34 -18.59
CA LYS A 55 16.48 23.99 -18.04
C LYS A 55 16.69 23.98 -16.52
N GLU A 56 17.52 24.86 -16.00
CA GLU A 56 17.78 24.96 -14.55
C GLU A 56 16.53 25.40 -13.81
N ILE A 57 15.86 26.43 -14.32
CA ILE A 57 14.58 26.94 -13.81
C ILE A 57 13.54 25.82 -13.75
N ALA A 58 13.38 25.06 -14.83
CA ALA A 58 12.42 23.96 -14.86
C ALA A 58 12.75 22.87 -13.81
N ASN A 59 14.03 22.51 -13.65
CA ASN A 59 14.43 21.50 -12.67
C ASN A 59 14.19 21.97 -11.23
N GLU A 60 14.42 23.25 -10.94
CA GLU A 60 14.16 23.84 -9.62
C GLU A 60 12.67 23.78 -9.27
N LEU A 61 11.81 24.24 -10.19
CA LEU A 61 10.35 24.21 -10.02
C LEU A 61 9.82 22.77 -9.85
N LEU A 62 10.34 21.82 -10.63
CA LEU A 62 10.01 20.40 -10.51
C LEU A 62 10.47 19.79 -9.18
N SER A 63 11.60 20.23 -8.64
CA SER A 63 12.09 19.73 -7.35
C SER A 63 11.23 20.22 -6.18
N GLU A 64 10.76 21.47 -6.25
CA GLU A 64 9.92 22.07 -5.21
C GLU A 64 8.51 21.46 -5.18
N SER A 65 7.93 21.18 -6.35
CA SER A 65 6.60 20.57 -6.47
C SER A 65 6.57 19.13 -5.91
N ASN A 66 7.60 18.34 -6.17
CA ASN A 66 7.73 16.96 -5.67
C ASN A 66 7.86 16.89 -4.14
N SER A 67 8.52 17.88 -3.52
CA SER A 67 8.64 17.97 -2.06
C SER A 67 7.29 18.32 -1.40
N LYS A 68 6.54 19.28 -1.96
CA LYS A 68 5.22 19.67 -1.47
C LYS A 68 4.20 18.53 -1.57
N ASN A 69 4.19 17.79 -2.68
CA ASN A 69 3.27 16.65 -2.87
C ASN A 69 3.51 15.51 -1.88
N THR A 70 4.77 15.20 -1.56
CA THR A 70 5.14 14.16 -0.58
C THR A 70 4.59 14.49 0.82
N SER A 71 4.69 15.75 1.26
CA SER A 71 4.19 16.20 2.57
C SER A 71 2.66 16.12 2.68
N LYS A 72 1.95 16.44 1.59
CA LYS A 72 0.48 16.46 1.52
C LYS A 72 -0.11 15.04 1.52
N ILE A 73 0.57 14.08 0.88
CA ILE A 73 0.17 12.66 0.91
C ILE A 73 0.35 12.07 2.31
N LYS A 74 1.45 12.40 2.98
CA LYS A 74 1.75 11.91 4.33
C LYS A 74 0.74 12.40 5.37
N SER A 75 0.40 13.70 5.36
CA SER A 75 -0.59 14.26 6.28
C SER A 75 -2.01 13.73 6.04
N LYS A 76 -2.39 13.50 4.77
CA LYS A 76 -3.67 12.89 4.41
C LYS A 76 -3.76 11.43 4.87
N ALA A 77 -2.67 10.67 4.73
CA ALA A 77 -2.60 9.28 5.21
C ALA A 77 -2.73 9.20 6.74
N GLU A 78 -2.09 10.12 7.47
CA GLU A 78 -2.20 10.20 8.93
C GLU A 78 -3.62 10.54 9.40
N GLY A 79 -4.31 11.48 8.71
CA GLY A 79 -5.72 11.81 8.98
C GLY A 79 -6.66 10.62 8.82
N ILE A 80 -6.51 9.85 7.73
CA ILE A 80 -7.31 8.64 7.48
C ILE A 80 -7.06 7.57 8.56
N LEU A 81 -5.81 7.38 8.97
CA LEU A 81 -5.44 6.44 10.03
C LEU A 81 -6.08 6.79 11.38
N ILE A 82 -6.12 8.08 11.74
CA ILE A 82 -6.75 8.55 12.97
C ILE A 82 -8.27 8.33 12.91
N GLU A 83 -8.90 8.62 11.79
CA GLU A 83 -10.34 8.44 11.61
C GLU A 83 -10.76 6.96 11.71
N VAL A 84 -10.02 6.06 11.04
CA VAL A 84 -10.26 4.61 11.10
C VAL A 84 -10.08 4.09 12.53
N LYS A 85 -9.02 4.50 13.24
CA LYS A 85 -8.81 4.11 14.65
C LYS A 85 -9.94 4.59 15.55
N GLY A 86 -10.42 5.82 15.35
CA GLY A 86 -11.55 6.38 16.09
C GLY A 86 -12.85 5.60 15.88
N LYS A 87 -13.16 5.26 14.62
CA LYS A 87 -14.32 4.43 14.25
C LYS A 87 -14.22 3.01 14.83
N LEU A 88 -13.06 2.38 14.76
CA LEU A 88 -12.82 1.03 15.29
C LEU A 88 -13.01 0.97 16.82
N LYS A 89 -12.48 1.97 17.55
CA LYS A 89 -12.64 2.08 19.00
C LYS A 89 -14.11 2.25 19.40
N ARG A 90 -14.89 3.00 18.63
CA ARG A 90 -16.32 3.21 18.88
C ARG A 90 -17.12 1.92 18.65
N TYR A 91 -16.78 1.16 17.60
CA TYR A 91 -17.39 -0.15 17.34
C TYR A 91 -17.03 -1.16 18.44
N SER A 92 -15.76 -1.24 18.84
CA SER A 92 -15.34 -2.18 19.91
C SER A 92 -16.02 -1.88 21.24
N ASN A 93 -16.21 -0.60 21.58
CA ASN A 93 -16.86 -0.22 22.84
C ASN A 93 -18.37 -0.56 22.83
N LYS A 94 -19.01 -0.57 21.66
CA LYS A 94 -20.41 -1.01 21.48
C LYS A 94 -20.58 -2.52 21.68
N PHE A 95 -19.53 -3.31 21.48
CA PHE A 95 -19.52 -4.76 21.66
C PHE A 95 -18.94 -5.22 23.00
N LYS A 96 -18.61 -4.31 23.94
CA LYS A 96 -18.27 -4.71 25.32
C LYS A 96 -19.51 -5.26 26.01
N ILE A 97 -19.66 -6.58 25.99
CA ILE A 97 -20.66 -7.31 26.76
C ILE A 97 -20.35 -7.11 28.24
N ASN A 98 -21.29 -6.51 28.99
CA ASN A 98 -21.17 -6.33 30.43
C ASN A 98 -21.37 -7.70 31.10
N LEU A 99 -20.29 -8.27 31.63
CA LEU A 99 -20.25 -9.63 32.19
C LEU A 99 -20.84 -9.74 33.62
N ASN A 100 -21.40 -8.66 34.16
CA ASN A 100 -21.82 -8.58 35.56
C ASN A 100 -23.35 -8.67 35.79
N ASP A 101 -24.11 -9.09 34.78
CA ASP A 101 -25.56 -9.25 34.92
C ASP A 101 -25.87 -10.64 35.51
N LYS A 102 -26.72 -10.66 36.55
CA LYS A 102 -26.93 -11.81 37.46
C LYS A 102 -27.70 -12.99 36.84
N ASP A 103 -28.03 -12.92 35.54
CA ASP A 103 -28.65 -13.98 34.75
C ASP A 103 -27.60 -14.95 34.16
N HIS A 104 -26.85 -15.62 35.04
CA HIS A 104 -25.70 -16.46 34.66
C HIS A 104 -26.05 -17.60 33.69
N ALA A 105 -27.26 -18.17 33.73
CA ALA A 105 -27.64 -19.28 32.85
C ALA A 105 -27.98 -18.85 31.40
N LYS A 106 -28.64 -17.70 31.22
CA LYS A 106 -29.09 -17.20 29.90
C LYS A 106 -27.99 -16.45 29.15
N SER A 107 -27.10 -15.79 29.90
CA SER A 107 -25.92 -15.08 29.39
C SER A 107 -24.87 -16.04 28.80
N ARG A 108 -24.65 -17.22 29.41
CA ARG A 108 -23.68 -18.23 28.94
C ARG A 108 -24.03 -18.87 27.58
N LYS A 109 -25.32 -19.09 27.29
CA LYS A 109 -25.76 -19.56 25.95
C LYS A 109 -25.47 -18.50 24.88
N LYS A 110 -25.65 -17.20 25.20
CA LYS A 110 -25.35 -16.10 24.28
C LYS A 110 -23.85 -15.96 24.02
N THR A 111 -22.99 -16.12 25.03
CA THR A 111 -21.53 -16.06 24.84
C THR A 111 -21.00 -17.24 24.01
N ARG A 112 -21.54 -18.45 24.18
CA ARG A 112 -21.25 -19.60 23.29
C ARG A 112 -21.64 -19.34 21.84
N LEU A 113 -22.85 -18.85 21.60
CA LEU A 113 -23.32 -18.56 20.24
C LEU A 113 -22.45 -17.48 19.56
N LEU A 114 -22.06 -16.44 20.30
CA LEU A 114 -21.19 -15.39 19.79
C LEU A 114 -19.82 -15.94 19.39
N GLN A 115 -19.25 -16.84 20.20
CA GLN A 115 -17.95 -17.44 19.93
C GLN A 115 -17.98 -18.40 18.73
N VAL A 116 -19.04 -19.21 18.60
CA VAL A 116 -19.22 -20.10 17.43
C VAL A 116 -19.42 -19.27 16.17
N LEU A 117 -20.19 -18.18 16.24
CA LEU A 117 -20.39 -17.26 15.12
C LEU A 117 -19.07 -16.60 14.66
N ILE A 118 -18.25 -16.14 15.61
CA ILE A 118 -16.90 -15.61 15.32
C ILE A 118 -16.03 -16.66 14.63
N THR A 119 -16.08 -17.92 15.11
CA THR A 119 -15.30 -19.02 14.54
C THR A 119 -15.74 -19.34 13.11
N ILE A 120 -17.05 -19.38 12.85
CA ILE A 120 -17.63 -19.61 11.51
C ILE A 120 -17.23 -18.52 10.54
N ILE A 121 -17.16 -17.26 10.99
CA ILE A 121 -16.73 -16.12 10.16
C ILE A 121 -15.23 -16.17 9.89
N LEU A 122 -14.39 -16.62 10.85
CA LEU A 122 -12.94 -16.60 10.70
C LEU A 122 -12.41 -17.73 9.79
N ILE A 123 -13.05 -18.89 9.78
CA ILE A 123 -12.64 -20.06 8.97
C ILE A 123 -12.51 -19.74 7.47
N PRO A 124 -13.53 -19.17 6.78
CA PRO A 124 -13.43 -18.87 5.36
C PRO A 124 -12.34 -17.84 5.07
N ILE A 125 -12.14 -16.86 5.95
CA ILE A 125 -11.08 -15.85 5.81
C ILE A 125 -9.71 -16.52 5.83
N VAL A 126 -9.48 -17.45 6.76
CA VAL A 126 -8.22 -18.20 6.84
C VAL A 126 -8.02 -19.05 5.59
N ILE A 127 -9.06 -19.73 5.11
CA ILE A 127 -9.00 -20.55 3.88
C ILE A 127 -8.70 -19.68 2.65
N SER A 128 -9.34 -18.52 2.51
CA SER A 128 -9.07 -17.59 1.41
C SER A 128 -7.64 -17.08 1.40
N ILE A 129 -7.06 -16.82 2.58
CA ILE A 129 -5.66 -16.41 2.70
C ILE A 129 -4.73 -17.54 2.23
N PHE A 130 -4.97 -18.79 2.66
CA PHE A 130 -4.19 -19.95 2.22
C PHE A 130 -4.30 -20.22 0.71
N LEU A 131 -5.50 -20.10 0.14
CA LEU A 131 -5.69 -20.24 -1.32
C LEU A 131 -4.98 -19.11 -2.06
N GLY A 132 -5.09 -17.87 -1.57
CA GLY A 132 -4.44 -16.70 -2.16
C GLY A 132 -2.92 -16.83 -2.18
N THR A 133 -2.30 -17.32 -1.09
CA THR A 133 -0.85 -17.53 -1.07
C THR A 133 -0.40 -18.66 -1.97
N ALA A 134 -1.19 -19.73 -2.11
CA ALA A 134 -0.90 -20.80 -3.07
C ALA A 134 -0.98 -20.28 -4.52
N SER A 135 -2.01 -19.51 -4.86
CA SER A 135 -2.15 -18.88 -6.18
C SER A 135 -1.01 -17.92 -6.50
N PHE A 136 -0.60 -17.11 -5.51
CA PHE A 136 0.53 -16.20 -5.68
C PHE A 136 1.84 -16.94 -5.92
N ALA A 137 2.11 -18.03 -5.17
CA ALA A 137 3.28 -18.87 -5.39
C ALA A 137 3.31 -19.45 -6.82
N LEU A 138 2.17 -19.95 -7.32
CA LEU A 138 2.06 -20.44 -8.69
C LEU A 138 2.31 -19.33 -9.71
N GLY A 139 1.84 -18.11 -9.44
CA GLY A 139 2.11 -16.94 -10.27
C GLY A 139 3.60 -16.62 -10.38
N LEU A 140 4.34 -16.67 -9.27
CA LEU A 140 5.79 -16.44 -9.28
C LEU A 140 6.53 -17.53 -10.06
N VAL A 141 6.16 -18.80 -9.88
CA VAL A 141 6.75 -19.89 -10.65
C VAL A 141 6.43 -19.73 -12.14
N SER A 142 5.19 -19.38 -12.49
CA SER A 142 4.78 -19.13 -13.88
C SER A 142 5.52 -17.94 -14.50
N SER A 143 5.79 -16.90 -13.73
CA SER A 143 6.57 -15.73 -14.15
C SER A 143 7.97 -16.15 -14.60
N VAL A 144 8.66 -16.95 -13.78
CA VAL A 144 10.00 -17.47 -14.11
C VAL A 144 9.99 -18.34 -15.37
N VAL A 145 8.98 -19.21 -15.50
CA VAL A 145 8.82 -20.06 -16.70
C VAL A 145 8.61 -19.20 -17.95
N LEU A 146 7.75 -18.18 -17.87
CA LEU A 146 7.49 -17.30 -18.99
C LEU A 146 8.75 -16.50 -19.39
N ALA A 147 9.53 -16.04 -18.43
CA ALA A 147 10.80 -15.38 -18.68
C ALA A 147 11.80 -16.31 -19.40
N ALA A 148 11.88 -17.58 -19.00
CA ALA A 148 12.72 -18.57 -19.67
C ALA A 148 12.27 -18.81 -21.12
N VAL A 149 10.97 -18.94 -21.36
CA VAL A 149 10.38 -19.09 -22.70
C VAL A 149 10.57 -17.84 -23.56
N GLY A 150 10.56 -16.65 -22.96
CA GLY A 150 10.80 -15.37 -23.64
C GLY A 150 12.27 -15.07 -23.95
N ALA A 151 13.22 -15.77 -23.32
CA ALA A 151 14.65 -15.50 -23.48
C ALA A 151 15.15 -15.63 -24.94
N PRO A 152 14.76 -16.68 -25.71
CA PRO A 152 15.12 -16.78 -27.13
C PRO A 152 14.60 -15.61 -27.97
N PHE A 153 13.40 -15.10 -27.65
CA PHE A 153 12.86 -13.93 -28.33
C PHE A 153 13.69 -12.68 -28.01
N ALA A 154 14.10 -12.48 -26.76
CA ALA A 154 14.98 -11.37 -26.39
C ALA A 154 16.34 -11.44 -27.12
N VAL A 155 16.91 -12.64 -27.26
CA VAL A 155 18.16 -12.85 -28.04
C VAL A 155 17.97 -12.54 -29.52
N SER A 156 16.85 -12.95 -30.11
CA SER A 156 16.49 -12.63 -31.50
C SER A 156 16.33 -11.11 -31.69
N LEU A 157 15.61 -10.43 -30.79
CA LEU A 157 15.40 -8.99 -30.81
C LEU A 157 16.73 -8.23 -30.78
N MET A 158 17.64 -8.64 -29.90
CA MET A 158 19.00 -8.08 -29.81
C MET A 158 19.83 -8.26 -31.08
N SER A 159 19.52 -9.27 -31.90
CA SER A 159 20.23 -9.52 -33.16
C SER A 159 19.72 -8.64 -34.28
N VAL A 160 18.41 -8.34 -34.31
CA VAL A 160 17.78 -7.49 -35.33
C VAL A 160 17.97 -6.00 -35.02
N MET A 161 17.94 -5.61 -33.74
CA MET A 161 18.03 -4.22 -33.29
C MET A 161 19.15 -4.10 -32.25
N PRO A 162 20.42 -3.91 -32.67
CA PRO A 162 21.55 -3.87 -31.75
C PRO A 162 21.49 -2.68 -30.78
N GLU A 163 20.78 -1.59 -31.12
CA GLU A 163 20.65 -0.37 -30.32
C GLU A 163 19.92 -0.64 -28.99
N VAL A 164 19.03 -1.64 -28.94
CA VAL A 164 18.26 -1.95 -27.73
C VAL A 164 18.94 -2.96 -26.80
N LYS A 165 20.11 -3.53 -27.18
CA LYS A 165 20.81 -4.58 -26.41
C LYS A 165 21.03 -4.21 -24.95
N LEU A 166 21.54 -3.01 -24.72
CA LEU A 166 21.87 -2.53 -23.38
C LEU A 166 20.59 -2.43 -22.54
N VAL A 167 19.52 -1.86 -23.09
CA VAL A 167 18.21 -1.76 -22.41
C VAL A 167 17.64 -3.15 -22.07
N VAL A 168 17.73 -4.11 -22.99
CA VAL A 168 17.26 -5.48 -22.76
C VAL A 168 18.04 -6.16 -21.63
N ILE A 169 19.37 -6.02 -21.60
CA ILE A 169 20.22 -6.59 -20.54
C ILE A 169 19.86 -6.00 -19.17
N PHE A 170 19.76 -4.66 -19.07
CA PHE A 170 19.34 -4.01 -17.83
C PHE A 170 17.93 -4.42 -17.40
N GLY A 171 17.01 -4.60 -18.36
CA GLY A 171 15.66 -5.11 -18.10
C GLY A 171 15.65 -6.50 -17.50
N VAL A 172 16.45 -7.43 -18.03
CA VAL A 172 16.56 -8.81 -17.49
C VAL A 172 17.16 -8.80 -16.09
N ILE A 173 18.24 -8.02 -15.87
CA ILE A 173 18.87 -7.89 -14.55
C ILE A 173 17.87 -7.31 -13.53
N ALA A 174 17.16 -6.26 -13.91
CA ALA A 174 16.14 -5.64 -13.07
C ALA A 174 15.01 -6.63 -12.73
N TYR A 175 14.52 -7.39 -13.72
CA TYR A 175 13.50 -8.41 -13.51
C TYR A 175 13.94 -9.49 -12.51
N ILE A 176 15.15 -10.03 -12.65
CA ILE A 176 15.70 -11.01 -11.69
C ILE A 176 15.82 -10.40 -10.29
N GLY A 177 16.28 -9.15 -10.20
CA GLY A 177 16.35 -8.42 -8.93
C GLY A 177 14.99 -8.27 -8.25
N PHE A 178 13.96 -7.87 -9.01
CA PHE A 178 12.60 -7.75 -8.48
C PHE A 178 12.01 -9.10 -8.06
N GLU A 179 12.21 -10.17 -8.84
CA GLU A 179 11.76 -11.52 -8.47
C GLU A 179 12.35 -11.95 -7.12
N ILE A 180 13.66 -11.75 -6.90
CA ILE A 180 14.30 -12.07 -5.61
C ILE A 180 13.66 -11.29 -4.45
N LEU A 181 13.42 -9.99 -4.63
CA LEU A 181 12.78 -9.14 -3.62
C LEU A 181 11.34 -9.61 -3.32
N ILE A 182 10.59 -9.98 -4.35
CA ILE A 182 9.21 -10.48 -4.22
C ILE A 182 9.22 -11.82 -3.46
N TRP A 183 10.13 -12.74 -3.79
CA TRP A 183 10.29 -14.01 -3.06
C TRP A 183 10.64 -13.79 -1.58
N GLN A 184 11.51 -12.83 -1.28
CA GLN A 184 11.87 -12.50 0.10
C GLN A 184 10.67 -11.98 0.91
N LEU A 185 9.87 -11.08 0.32
CA LEU A 185 8.62 -10.59 0.93
C LEU A 185 7.60 -11.72 1.13
N PHE A 186 7.49 -12.61 0.14
CA PHE A 186 6.56 -13.74 0.19
C PHE A 186 6.87 -14.71 1.32
N ILE A 187 8.15 -15.03 1.55
CA ILE A 187 8.57 -15.88 2.67
C ILE A 187 8.19 -15.26 4.02
N GLU A 188 8.37 -13.95 4.18
CA GLU A 188 8.01 -13.24 5.41
C GLU A 188 6.50 -13.24 5.65
N LEU A 189 5.71 -13.12 4.57
CA LEU A 189 4.25 -13.23 4.61
C LEU A 189 3.80 -14.63 5.08
N ILE A 190 4.39 -15.71 4.56
CA ILE A 190 4.09 -17.08 5.00
C ILE A 190 4.40 -17.29 6.50
N LYS A 191 5.51 -16.75 7.00
CA LYS A 191 5.85 -16.84 8.44
C LYS A 191 4.79 -16.15 9.29
N LEU A 192 4.33 -14.99 8.84
CA LEU A 192 3.31 -14.20 9.51
C LEU A 192 1.98 -14.96 9.57
N GLU A 193 1.55 -15.57 8.46
CA GLU A 193 0.36 -16.43 8.42
C GLU A 193 0.46 -17.61 9.38
N LYS A 194 1.60 -18.32 9.40
CA LYS A 194 1.84 -19.43 10.35
C LYS A 194 1.78 -18.96 11.81
N LYS A 195 2.25 -17.75 12.10
CA LYS A 195 2.21 -17.17 13.46
C LYS A 195 0.78 -16.89 13.90
N TYR A 196 -0.03 -16.27 13.03
CA TYR A 196 -1.42 -15.94 13.35
C TYR A 196 -2.30 -17.19 13.46
N THR A 197 -2.14 -18.15 12.55
CA THR A 197 -2.89 -19.42 12.60
C THR A 197 -2.58 -20.22 13.86
N LYS A 198 -1.31 -20.35 14.26
CA LYS A 198 -0.93 -20.98 15.53
C LYS A 198 -1.55 -20.27 16.74
N ARG A 199 -1.56 -18.93 16.74
CA ARG A 199 -2.18 -18.15 17.82
C ARG A 199 -3.68 -18.39 17.89
N TYR A 200 -4.34 -18.44 16.74
CA TYR A 200 -5.77 -18.70 16.62
C TYR A 200 -6.15 -20.10 17.12
N ILE A 201 -5.46 -21.15 16.64
CA ILE A 201 -5.72 -22.54 17.06
C ILE A 201 -5.52 -22.70 18.56
N ARG A 202 -4.44 -22.10 19.11
CA ARG A 202 -4.19 -22.13 20.55
C ARG A 202 -5.32 -21.46 21.33
N TRP A 203 -5.77 -20.29 20.89
CA TRP A 203 -6.88 -19.58 21.53
C TRP A 203 -8.17 -20.40 21.52
N ILE A 204 -8.53 -21.03 20.39
CA ILE A 204 -9.72 -21.91 20.32
C ILE A 204 -9.61 -23.05 21.34
N ASN A 205 -8.49 -23.79 21.31
CA ASN A 205 -8.31 -24.95 22.19
C ASN A 205 -8.34 -24.56 23.67
N THR A 206 -7.71 -23.45 24.04
CA THR A 206 -7.75 -22.95 25.42
C THR A 206 -9.17 -22.55 25.81
N ASN A 207 -9.90 -21.84 24.95
CA ASN A 207 -11.25 -21.38 25.26
C ASN A 207 -12.27 -22.51 25.35
N GLN A 208 -12.15 -23.55 24.51
CA GLN A 208 -12.98 -24.76 24.62
C GLN A 208 -12.82 -25.49 25.97
N ARG A 209 -11.61 -25.52 26.55
CA ARG A 209 -11.38 -26.13 27.87
C ARG A 209 -12.11 -25.40 28.98
N TYR A 210 -12.12 -24.07 28.97
CA TYR A 210 -12.88 -23.27 29.95
C TYR A 210 -14.39 -23.51 29.83
N ILE A 211 -14.88 -23.63 28.60
CA ILE A 211 -16.29 -23.92 28.35
C ILE A 211 -16.66 -25.30 28.89
N ASN A 212 -15.86 -26.34 28.61
CA ASN A 212 -16.15 -27.70 29.08
C ASN A 212 -16.05 -27.80 30.61
N ALA A 213 -15.07 -27.14 31.23
CA ALA A 213 -14.94 -27.09 32.68
C ALA A 213 -16.14 -26.39 33.35
N SER A 214 -16.69 -25.34 32.72
CA SER A 214 -17.91 -24.69 33.23
C SER A 214 -19.15 -25.59 33.14
N ILE A 215 -19.25 -26.46 32.12
CA ILE A 215 -20.35 -27.44 32.01
C ILE A 215 -20.26 -28.47 33.13
N GLN A 216 -19.09 -29.06 33.34
CA GLN A 216 -18.91 -30.08 34.37
C GLN A 216 -19.18 -29.54 35.77
N LYS A 217 -18.80 -28.28 36.04
CA LYS A 217 -19.11 -27.64 37.31
C LYS A 217 -20.63 -27.47 37.51
N GLU A 218 -21.36 -27.05 36.48
CA GLU A 218 -22.82 -26.93 36.52
C GLU A 218 -23.53 -28.28 36.68
N GLU A 219 -23.05 -29.32 35.99
CA GLU A 219 -23.60 -30.68 36.13
C GLU A 219 -23.38 -31.23 37.54
N ASN A 220 -22.19 -31.01 38.12
CA ASN A 220 -21.91 -31.37 39.50
C ASN A 220 -22.70 -30.53 40.51
N ASP A 221 -22.90 -29.23 40.29
CA ASP A 221 -23.68 -28.37 41.18
C ASP A 221 -25.20 -28.68 41.09
N GLN A 222 -25.69 -29.18 39.94
CA GLN A 222 -27.10 -29.50 39.70
C GLN A 222 -27.49 -30.93 40.14
N TYR A 223 -26.57 -31.90 40.07
CA TYR A 223 -26.82 -33.29 40.47
C TYR A 223 -26.14 -33.70 41.79
N GLY A 224 -25.21 -32.89 42.30
CA GLY A 224 -24.53 -33.12 43.58
C GLY A 224 -25.27 -32.57 44.80
N GLY A 225 -26.28 -31.70 44.61
CA GLY A 225 -27.12 -31.18 45.69
C GLY A 225 -28.21 -32.14 46.20
N ASP A 226 -28.56 -33.16 45.41
CA ASP A 226 -29.61 -34.13 45.74
C ASP A 226 -29.10 -35.35 46.56
N LEU A 227 -27.82 -35.36 46.94
CA LEU A 227 -27.20 -36.47 47.69
C LEU A 227 -27.00 -36.18 49.19
N ASP A 228 -27.34 -34.96 49.64
CA ASP A 228 -27.13 -34.49 51.02
C ASP A 228 -28.44 -34.06 51.75
N GLU A 229 -29.62 -34.47 51.25
CA GLU A 229 -30.92 -34.42 51.98
C GLU A 229 -31.44 -35.83 52.30
#